data_AF-A0A3D2MXN3-F1
#
_entry.id   AF-A0A3D2MXN3-F1
#
_cell.length_a   1.000
_cell.length_b   1.000
_cell.length_c   1.000
_cell.angle_alpha   90.00
_cell.angle_beta   90.00
_cell.angle_gamma   90.00
#
_symmetry.space_group_name_H-M   'P 1'
#
loop_
_entity.id
_entity.type
_entity.pdbx_description
1 polymer ?
#
loop_
_entity_poly.entity_id
_entity_poly.type
_entity_poly.pdbx_seq_one_letter_code
_entity_poly.pdbx_strand_id
1 'polypeptide(L)'
;MSEARIAPIQRALISVSDKTGVVAFAKALAENGVTILSTGGTCRLLMSEGIAVTEVSDHTGFPEMMDGRVKTLHPKIHGGILGRRGTDDAVMSDNDIDGIDLVVVNLYPFESTVANPDCSLGDAIENIDIGGPTMVRAAAKNHRDVAIVVDNSDFPRVLSQLSAHGGTTDELRFDLAVKAFEHTAGYDGAIANYLGRRVDAGEPSAFPRTANFQFERSSVMRYGENPHQSAAFYVDRKASEAGVGSAVLHQGKPLSYNNVADADAAIECVKSFDAPACVIVKHANPCGVAVAPTLLEAYRLAFETDTESAFGGIIAFNR
;
A
#
# COMPACT_ATOMS: atom_id res chain seq x y z
N MET A 1 -10.78 4.24 31.27
CA MET A 1 -10.01 4.31 30.01
C MET A 1 -8.80 5.15 30.33
N SER A 2 -7.58 4.63 30.22
CA SER A 2 -6.38 5.44 30.39
C SER A 2 -6.36 6.53 29.32
N GLU A 3 -5.93 7.74 29.67
CA GLU A 3 -5.70 8.79 28.67
C GLU A 3 -4.71 8.28 27.61
N ALA A 4 -5.05 8.50 26.33
CA ALA A 4 -4.18 8.10 25.22
C ALA A 4 -2.87 8.88 25.30
N ARG A 5 -1.74 8.18 25.19
CA ARG A 5 -0.42 8.82 25.24
C ARG A 5 -0.17 9.63 23.96
N ILE A 6 0.04 10.93 24.12
CA ILE A 6 0.41 11.83 23.03
C ILE A 6 1.94 11.90 22.91
N ALA A 7 2.46 11.67 21.70
CA ALA A 7 3.85 11.99 21.36
C ALA A 7 3.87 13.27 20.52
N PRO A 8 4.53 14.34 20.99
CA PRO A 8 4.58 15.61 20.28
C PRO A 8 5.35 15.48 18.97
N ILE A 9 4.97 16.26 17.96
CA ILE A 9 5.74 16.36 16.72
C ILE A 9 6.47 17.70 16.74
N GLN A 10 7.79 17.68 16.92
CA GLN A 10 8.63 18.88 16.85
C GLN A 10 9.45 18.92 15.58
N ARG A 11 9.83 17.74 15.06
CA ARG A 11 10.63 17.61 13.84
C ARG A 11 10.12 16.52 12.90
N ALA A 12 9.96 16.89 11.63
CA ALA A 12 9.53 16.00 10.56
C ALA A 12 10.64 15.80 9.52
N LEU A 13 10.93 14.56 9.13
CA LEU A 13 11.79 14.22 8.00
C LEU A 13 10.94 13.79 6.81
N ILE A 14 10.97 14.55 5.72
CA ILE A 14 10.14 14.33 4.52
C ILE A 14 11.04 13.98 3.33
N SER A 15 10.92 12.77 2.81
CA SER A 15 11.64 12.28 1.63
C SER A 15 10.72 11.40 0.79
N VAL A 16 10.11 11.99 -0.24
CA VAL A 16 8.99 11.39 -0.99
C VAL A 16 9.24 11.42 -2.49
N SER A 17 8.93 10.31 -3.12
CA SER A 17 8.91 10.11 -4.56
C SER A 17 7.67 10.75 -5.19
N ASP A 18 6.48 10.37 -4.70
CA ASP A 18 5.20 11.00 -5.03
C ASP A 18 5.02 12.28 -4.20
N LYS A 19 4.99 13.41 -4.89
CA LYS A 19 4.93 14.76 -4.30
C LYS A 19 3.50 15.28 -4.16
N THR A 20 2.50 14.47 -4.49
CA THR A 20 1.08 14.84 -4.39
C THR A 20 0.73 15.25 -2.96
N GLY A 21 0.19 16.47 -2.80
CA GLY A 21 -0.24 17.01 -1.51
C GLY A 21 0.88 17.40 -0.53
N VAL A 22 2.15 17.12 -0.85
CA VAL A 22 3.28 17.28 0.09
C VAL A 22 3.53 18.74 0.46
N VAL A 23 3.35 19.67 -0.48
CA VAL A 23 3.52 21.11 -0.23
C VAL A 23 2.49 21.60 0.80
N ALA A 24 1.22 21.23 0.63
CA ALA A 24 0.15 21.61 1.56
C ALA A 24 0.37 20.98 2.94
N PHE A 25 0.78 19.73 2.98
CA PHE A 25 1.12 19.03 4.22
C PHE A 25 2.29 19.69 4.97
N ALA A 26 3.38 19.99 4.27
CA ALA A 26 4.55 20.66 4.85
C ALA A 26 4.24 22.09 5.34
N LYS A 27 3.42 22.86 4.60
CA LYS A 27 2.95 24.18 5.06
C LYS A 27 2.19 24.06 6.38
N ALA A 28 1.25 23.13 6.48
CA ALA A 28 0.47 22.90 7.70
C ALA A 28 1.34 22.44 8.89
N LEU A 29 2.36 21.60 8.65
CA LEU A 29 3.33 21.24 9.69
C LEU A 29 4.10 22.48 10.19
N ALA A 30 4.62 23.30 9.28
CA ALA A 30 5.36 24.51 9.63
C ALA A 30 4.51 25.54 10.38
N GLU A 31 3.24 25.71 10.00
CA GLU A 31 2.26 26.56 10.71
C GLU A 31 2.01 26.08 12.15
N ASN A 32 2.19 24.79 12.43
CA ASN A 32 2.14 24.22 13.78
C ASN A 32 3.51 24.20 14.50
N GLY A 33 4.51 24.90 13.96
CA GLY A 33 5.83 25.03 14.57
C GLY A 33 6.75 23.82 14.39
N VAL A 34 6.42 22.89 13.50
CA VAL A 34 7.24 21.71 13.22
C VAL A 34 8.44 22.10 12.35
N THR A 35 9.64 21.74 12.78
CA THR A 35 10.86 21.89 11.98
C THR A 35 10.91 20.80 10.91
N ILE A 36 11.19 21.18 9.66
CA ILE A 36 11.19 20.24 8.53
C ILE A 36 12.62 19.96 8.08
N LEU A 37 12.97 18.67 8.04
CA LEU A 37 14.14 18.13 7.37
C LEU A 37 13.71 17.51 6.04
N SER A 38 14.50 17.71 4.98
CA SER A 38 14.25 17.05 3.69
C SER A 38 15.55 16.83 2.89
N THR A 39 15.45 16.12 1.77
CA THR A 39 16.59 15.85 0.89
C THR A 39 16.19 15.91 -0.59
N GLY A 40 17.14 16.24 -1.45
CA GLY A 40 17.03 16.09 -2.90
C GLY A 40 15.84 16.85 -3.50
N GLY A 41 15.09 16.16 -4.38
CA GLY A 41 13.98 16.78 -5.10
C GLY A 41 12.83 17.26 -4.20
N THR A 42 12.61 16.62 -3.05
CA THR A 42 11.61 17.07 -2.07
C THR A 42 12.04 18.38 -1.42
N CYS A 43 13.30 18.47 -0.98
CA CYS A 43 13.85 19.68 -0.37
C CYS A 43 13.74 20.89 -1.31
N ARG A 44 14.18 20.73 -2.58
CA ARG A 44 14.10 21.78 -3.60
C ARG A 44 12.67 22.27 -3.84
N LEU A 45 11.70 21.34 -3.90
CA LEU A 45 10.29 21.71 -4.06
C LEU A 45 9.81 22.56 -2.87
N LEU A 46 10.05 22.11 -1.64
CA LEU A 46 9.60 22.84 -0.45
C LEU A 46 10.23 24.23 -0.35
N MET A 47 11.53 24.35 -0.65
CA MET A 47 12.22 25.65 -0.69
C MET A 47 11.61 26.59 -1.74
N SER A 48 11.32 26.08 -2.95
CA SER A 48 10.71 26.89 -4.02
C SER A 48 9.32 27.42 -3.68
N GLU A 49 8.63 26.76 -2.75
CA GLU A 49 7.32 27.12 -2.22
C GLU A 49 7.39 28.04 -0.98
N GLY A 50 8.60 28.49 -0.62
CA GLY A 50 8.84 29.39 0.52
C GLY A 50 8.74 28.72 1.88
N ILE A 51 8.79 27.39 1.94
CA ILE A 51 8.73 26.63 3.20
C ILE A 51 10.13 26.52 3.77
N ALA A 52 10.31 26.90 5.04
CA ALA A 52 11.57 26.73 5.74
C ALA A 52 11.87 25.23 5.91
N VAL A 53 12.98 24.77 5.32
CA VAL A 53 13.42 23.38 5.35
C VAL A 53 14.93 23.32 5.50
N THR A 54 15.40 22.40 6.34
CA THR A 54 16.83 22.10 6.50
C THR A 54 17.18 20.89 5.65
N GLU A 55 18.25 20.98 4.86
CA GLU A 55 18.70 19.84 4.08
C GLU A 55 19.36 18.78 4.99
N VAL A 56 19.16 17.50 4.68
CA VAL A 56 19.75 16.39 5.47
C VAL A 56 21.28 16.49 5.54
N SER A 57 21.96 16.96 4.48
CA SER A 57 23.41 17.19 4.51
C SER A 57 23.81 18.23 5.54
N ASP A 58 23.03 19.31 5.68
CA ASP A 58 23.29 20.38 6.65
C ASP A 58 23.04 19.88 8.08
N HIS A 59 21.99 19.09 8.28
CA HIS A 59 21.67 18.49 9.57
C HIS A 59 22.73 17.45 10.00
N THR A 60 23.22 16.64 9.07
CA THR A 60 24.20 15.59 9.37
C THR A 60 25.63 16.11 9.43
N GLY A 61 25.93 17.19 8.71
CA GLY A 61 27.29 17.68 8.46
C GLY A 61 28.06 16.83 7.45
N PHE A 62 27.38 15.93 6.73
CA PHE A 62 28.00 14.99 5.80
C PHE A 62 27.51 15.26 4.37
N PRO A 63 28.43 15.43 3.39
CA PRO A 63 28.05 15.75 2.02
C PRO A 63 27.40 14.55 1.31
N GLU A 64 26.63 14.82 0.26
CA GLU A 64 26.12 13.77 -0.61
C GLU A 64 27.27 13.03 -1.31
N MET A 65 27.24 11.69 -1.30
CA MET A 65 28.26 10.83 -1.92
C MET A 65 27.63 9.61 -2.59
N MET A 66 28.36 8.99 -3.53
CA MET A 66 27.92 7.80 -4.28
C MET A 66 26.55 8.02 -4.94
N ASP A 67 26.36 9.18 -5.58
CA ASP A 67 25.11 9.58 -6.25
C ASP A 67 23.88 9.50 -5.32
N GLY A 68 24.06 9.86 -4.05
CA GLY A 68 22.98 9.92 -3.07
C GLY A 68 22.62 8.58 -2.41
N ARG A 69 23.30 7.47 -2.74
CA ARG A 69 23.01 6.12 -2.22
C ARG A 69 23.06 5.98 -0.70
N VAL A 70 23.85 6.80 -0.01
CA VAL A 70 24.09 6.68 1.45
C VAL A 70 23.68 7.93 2.24
N LYS A 71 22.98 8.88 1.62
CA LYS A 71 22.75 10.22 2.19
C LYS A 71 21.94 10.24 3.49
N THR A 72 21.05 9.25 3.71
CA THR A 72 20.25 9.15 4.94
C THR A 72 20.74 8.08 5.91
N LEU A 73 21.73 7.26 5.51
CA LEU A 73 22.29 6.18 6.32
C LEU A 73 23.30 6.72 7.33
N HIS A 74 22.83 7.62 8.20
CA HIS A 74 23.67 8.37 9.12
C HIS A 74 23.15 8.27 10.57
N PRO A 75 24.03 8.18 11.58
CA PRO A 75 23.62 8.12 12.99
C PRO A 75 22.76 9.29 13.47
N LYS A 76 22.99 10.51 12.96
CA LYS A 76 22.11 11.66 13.30
C LYS A 76 20.66 11.48 12.82
N ILE A 77 20.46 10.79 11.69
CA ILE A 77 19.11 10.48 11.19
C ILE A 77 18.53 9.29 11.96
N HIS A 78 19.22 8.16 11.95
CA HIS A 78 18.68 6.94 12.55
C HIS A 78 18.65 6.97 14.07
N GLY A 79 19.59 7.67 14.71
CA GLY A 79 19.57 7.95 16.16
C GLY A 79 18.44 8.89 16.53
N GLY A 80 18.14 9.90 15.71
CA GLY A 80 16.98 10.78 15.92
C GLY A 80 15.65 10.03 15.83
N ILE A 81 15.55 9.05 14.93
CA ILE A 81 14.38 8.19 14.75
C ILE A 81 14.29 7.09 15.82
N LEU A 82 15.38 6.38 16.13
CA LEU A 82 15.37 5.18 16.98
C LEU A 82 15.62 5.46 18.47
N GLY A 83 16.10 6.65 18.81
CA GLY A 83 16.37 7.02 20.19
C GLY A 83 15.11 6.93 21.06
N ARG A 84 15.15 6.12 22.11
CA ARG A 84 14.01 5.92 23.02
C ARG A 84 13.91 7.12 23.94
N ARG A 85 12.83 7.89 23.80
CA ARG A 85 12.65 9.13 24.57
C ARG A 85 12.59 8.82 26.06
N GLY A 86 13.34 9.56 26.87
CA GLY A 86 13.48 9.35 28.32
C GLY A 86 14.48 8.25 28.72
N THR A 87 15.02 7.47 27.77
CA THR A 87 16.03 6.43 28.04
C THR A 87 17.36 6.75 27.41
N ASP A 88 17.36 7.17 26.14
CA ASP A 88 18.57 7.41 25.36
C ASP A 88 18.93 8.91 25.26
N ASP A 89 18.16 9.79 25.91
CA ASP A 89 18.28 11.26 25.81
C ASP A 89 19.70 11.78 26.08
N ALA A 90 20.38 11.22 27.10
CA ALA A 90 21.75 11.62 27.43
C ALA A 90 22.74 11.27 26.29
N VAL A 91 22.67 10.04 25.76
CA VAL A 91 23.54 9.60 24.67
C VAL A 91 23.21 10.37 23.38
N MET A 92 21.94 10.67 23.12
CA MET A 92 21.54 11.51 22.00
C MET A 92 22.14 12.92 22.11
N SER A 93 22.02 13.55 23.28
CA SER A 93 22.58 14.88 23.54
C SER A 93 24.11 14.90 23.44
N ASP A 94 24.79 13.90 24.01
CA ASP A 94 26.27 13.81 23.99
C ASP A 94 26.85 13.65 22.58
N ASN A 95 26.02 13.26 21.61
CA ASN A 95 26.42 13.02 20.21
C ASN A 95 25.75 13.98 19.22
N ASP A 96 25.16 15.08 19.70
CA ASP A 96 24.44 16.08 18.89
C ASP A 96 23.36 15.45 17.98
N ILE A 97 22.57 14.53 18.56
CA ILE A 97 21.49 13.83 17.88
C ILE A 97 20.15 14.41 18.35
N ASP A 98 19.50 15.16 17.47
CA ASP A 98 18.14 15.65 17.70
C ASP A 98 17.09 14.58 17.41
N GLY A 99 16.00 14.59 18.19
CA GLY A 99 14.83 13.75 17.92
C GLY A 99 14.15 14.07 16.59
N ILE A 100 13.75 13.03 15.87
CA ILE A 100 12.85 13.07 14.71
C ILE A 100 11.57 12.35 15.11
N ASP A 101 10.42 13.03 14.99
CA ASP A 101 9.14 12.58 15.56
C ASP A 101 8.12 12.19 14.49
N LEU A 102 8.31 12.69 13.28
CA LEU A 102 7.53 12.32 12.11
C LEU A 102 8.48 11.98 10.95
N VAL A 103 8.29 10.83 10.33
CA VAL A 103 8.99 10.43 9.11
C VAL A 103 7.96 10.25 8.01
N VAL A 104 8.20 10.86 6.85
CA VAL A 104 7.31 10.80 5.68
C VAL A 104 8.12 10.31 4.49
N VAL A 105 7.92 9.04 4.14
CA VAL A 105 8.70 8.37 3.10
C VAL A 105 7.78 7.46 2.30
N ASN A 106 7.54 7.80 1.03
CA ASN A 106 6.95 6.88 0.08
C ASN A 106 8.04 6.37 -0.88
N LEU A 107 8.14 5.05 -0.99
CA LEU A 107 9.15 4.41 -1.83
C LEU A 107 8.77 4.62 -3.30
N TYR A 108 9.77 4.83 -4.16
CA TYR A 108 9.51 4.76 -5.59
C TYR A 108 9.01 3.35 -5.91
N PRO A 109 7.92 3.18 -6.68
CA PRO A 109 7.41 1.85 -6.95
C PRO A 109 8.42 1.13 -7.83
N PHE A 110 9.25 0.26 -7.22
CA PHE A 110 10.17 -0.62 -7.94
C PHE A 110 9.42 -1.37 -9.04
N GLU A 111 8.20 -1.79 -8.74
CA GLU A 111 7.27 -2.43 -9.68
C GLU A 111 6.95 -1.58 -10.92
N SER A 112 6.84 -0.26 -10.79
CA SER A 112 6.66 0.63 -11.94
C SER A 112 7.92 0.71 -12.81
N THR A 113 9.10 0.65 -12.19
CA THR A 113 10.39 0.62 -12.92
C THR A 113 10.48 -0.62 -13.78
N VAL A 114 10.21 -1.79 -13.20
CA VAL A 114 10.36 -3.09 -13.87
C VAL A 114 9.18 -3.44 -14.78
N ALA A 115 8.08 -2.68 -14.73
CA ALA A 115 6.99 -2.78 -15.68
C ALA A 115 7.35 -2.18 -17.05
N ASN A 116 8.39 -1.34 -17.14
CA ASN A 116 8.89 -0.84 -18.41
C ASN A 116 9.55 -2.00 -19.19
N PRO A 117 9.09 -2.34 -20.42
CA PRO A 117 9.68 -3.40 -21.23
C PRO A 117 11.18 -3.20 -21.53
N ASP A 118 11.65 -1.96 -21.55
CA ASP A 118 13.04 -1.60 -21.85
C ASP A 118 13.93 -1.55 -20.59
N CYS A 119 13.38 -1.86 -19.40
CA CYS A 119 14.14 -1.86 -18.15
C CYS A 119 15.18 -2.99 -18.12
N SER A 120 16.46 -2.62 -18.14
CA SER A 120 17.55 -3.57 -17.99
C SER A 120 17.67 -4.04 -16.54
N LEU A 121 18.42 -5.14 -16.33
CA LEU A 121 18.77 -5.57 -14.97
C LEU A 121 19.56 -4.49 -14.22
N GLY A 122 20.43 -3.74 -14.92
CA GLY A 122 21.16 -2.63 -14.33
C GLY A 122 20.22 -1.54 -13.84
N ASP A 123 19.25 -1.13 -14.66
CA ASP A 123 18.26 -0.12 -14.28
C ASP A 123 17.44 -0.57 -13.06
N ALA A 124 17.02 -1.84 -13.04
CA ALA A 124 16.30 -2.40 -11.89
C ALA A 124 17.15 -2.34 -10.61
N ILE A 125 18.43 -2.76 -10.67
CA ILE A 125 19.33 -2.76 -9.51
C ILE A 125 19.58 -1.33 -8.99
N GLU A 126 19.75 -0.35 -9.88
CA GLU A 126 19.94 1.05 -9.47
C GLU A 126 18.69 1.67 -8.82
N ASN A 127 17.50 1.17 -9.14
CA ASN A 127 16.24 1.63 -8.54
C ASN A 127 15.85 0.89 -7.23
N ILE A 128 16.73 0.04 -6.69
CA ILE A 128 16.55 -0.53 -5.36
C ILE A 128 16.95 0.51 -4.31
N ASP A 129 15.97 1.00 -3.56
CA ASP A 129 16.14 1.95 -2.47
C ASP A 129 16.62 1.24 -1.21
N ILE A 130 17.68 1.77 -0.60
CA ILE A 130 18.23 1.30 0.67
C ILE A 130 17.85 2.25 1.81
N GLY A 131 17.96 3.55 1.58
CA GLY A 131 17.73 4.57 2.59
C GLY A 131 16.26 4.66 2.99
N GLY A 132 15.35 4.66 2.02
CA GLY A 132 13.91 4.71 2.22
C GLY A 132 13.40 3.58 3.13
N PRO A 133 13.57 2.29 2.76
CA PRO A 133 13.12 1.17 3.58
C PRO A 133 13.77 1.15 4.97
N THR A 134 15.03 1.56 5.09
CA THR A 134 15.71 1.65 6.40
C THR A 134 15.06 2.69 7.30
N MET A 135 14.75 3.90 6.78
CA MET A 135 14.04 4.93 7.54
C MET A 135 12.62 4.51 7.91
N VAL A 136 11.88 3.91 6.96
CA VAL A 136 10.51 3.41 7.19
C VAL A 136 10.48 2.38 8.32
N ARG A 137 11.38 1.39 8.28
CA ARG A 137 11.47 0.34 9.32
C ARG A 137 11.95 0.89 10.65
N ALA A 138 12.89 1.85 10.65
CA ALA A 138 13.36 2.49 11.87
C ALA A 138 12.23 3.25 12.59
N ALA A 139 11.46 4.04 11.85
CA ALA A 139 10.35 4.81 12.40
C ALA A 139 9.22 3.88 12.88
N ALA A 140 8.84 2.88 12.08
CA ALA A 140 7.82 1.89 12.46
C ALA A 140 8.21 1.09 13.72
N LYS A 141 9.49 0.70 13.84
CA LYS A 141 10.02 0.04 15.05
C LYS A 141 9.86 0.93 16.28
N ASN A 142 10.10 2.23 16.15
CA ASN A 142 10.00 3.20 17.24
C ASN A 142 8.67 3.95 17.27
N HIS A 143 7.57 3.31 16.83
CA HIS A 143 6.23 3.90 16.81
C HIS A 143 5.72 4.37 18.17
N ARG A 144 6.37 3.95 19.26
CA ARG A 144 6.13 4.49 20.59
C ARG A 144 6.28 6.02 20.65
N ASP A 145 7.22 6.57 19.89
CA ASP A 145 7.60 7.98 19.92
C ASP A 145 7.57 8.65 18.53
N VAL A 146 7.63 7.87 17.44
CA VAL A 146 7.76 8.38 16.06
C VAL A 146 6.57 7.95 15.20
N ALA A 147 5.94 8.89 14.49
CA ALA A 147 4.96 8.58 13.46
C ALA A 147 5.64 8.35 12.10
N ILE A 148 5.14 7.38 11.32
CA ILE A 148 5.63 7.07 9.97
C ILE A 148 4.50 7.19 8.96
N VAL A 149 4.69 7.94 7.89
CA VAL A 149 3.72 8.05 6.79
C VAL A 149 4.35 7.52 5.51
N VAL A 150 3.77 6.44 4.96
CA VAL A 150 4.20 5.82 3.71
C VAL A 150 3.24 6.08 2.54
N ASP A 151 2.10 6.72 2.81
CA ASP A 151 1.02 6.97 1.86
C ASP A 151 0.44 8.37 2.12
N ASN A 152 0.37 9.17 1.06
CA ASN A 152 -0.07 10.56 1.11
C ASN A 152 -1.54 10.69 1.56
N SER A 153 -2.36 9.64 1.45
CA SER A 153 -3.74 9.62 1.95
C SER A 153 -3.84 9.73 3.48
N ASP A 154 -2.76 9.47 4.21
CA ASP A 154 -2.73 9.59 5.67
C ASP A 154 -2.40 11.02 6.17
N PHE A 155 -2.00 11.93 5.27
CA PHE A 155 -1.72 13.34 5.63
C PHE A 155 -2.85 14.00 6.44
N PRO A 156 -4.13 13.92 6.05
CA PRO A 156 -5.21 14.55 6.82
C PRO A 156 -5.35 13.99 8.24
N ARG A 157 -5.12 12.68 8.43
CA ARG A 157 -5.21 12.02 9.74
C ARG A 157 -4.13 12.54 10.69
N VAL A 158 -2.90 12.69 10.20
CA VAL A 158 -1.77 13.21 10.97
C VAL A 158 -1.98 14.68 11.33
N LEU A 159 -2.36 15.52 10.36
CA LEU A 159 -2.63 16.94 10.62
C LEU A 159 -3.78 17.14 11.60
N SER A 160 -4.83 16.33 11.52
CA SER A 160 -5.96 16.40 12.44
C SER A 160 -5.53 16.15 13.89
N GLN A 161 -4.67 15.15 14.14
CA GLN A 161 -4.17 14.90 15.49
C GLN A 161 -3.17 15.96 15.96
N LEU A 162 -2.28 16.42 15.07
CA LEU A 162 -1.34 17.49 15.38
C LEU A 162 -2.07 18.76 15.84
N SER A 163 -3.10 19.18 15.10
CA SER A 163 -3.90 20.36 15.44
C SER A 163 -4.69 20.19 16.75
N ALA A 164 -5.19 18.98 17.04
CA ALA A 164 -5.99 18.72 18.23
C ALA A 164 -5.15 18.55 19.51
N HIS A 165 -3.93 18.03 19.40
CA HIS A 165 -3.17 17.54 20.55
C HIS A 165 -1.70 18.02 20.60
N GLY A 166 -1.20 18.69 19.57
CA GLY A 166 0.22 19.02 19.42
C GLY A 166 1.10 17.81 19.08
N GLY A 167 0.49 16.69 18.69
CA GLY A 167 1.19 15.42 18.46
C GLY A 167 0.25 14.32 17.95
N THR A 168 0.71 13.07 18.03
CA THR A 168 -0.07 11.89 17.62
C THR A 168 -0.44 11.04 18.83
N THR A 169 -1.51 10.25 18.71
CA THR A 169 -1.88 9.22 19.69
C THR A 169 -1.15 7.92 19.40
N ASP A 170 -1.07 7.03 20.39
CA ASP A 170 -0.45 5.72 20.25
C ASP A 170 -1.16 4.85 19.21
N GLU A 171 -2.49 4.94 19.15
CA GLU A 171 -3.31 4.19 18.21
C GLU A 171 -3.00 4.56 16.76
N LEU A 172 -2.85 5.87 16.46
CA LEU A 172 -2.49 6.31 15.11
C LEU A 172 -1.07 5.85 14.76
N ARG A 173 -0.10 6.02 15.67
CA ARG A 173 1.28 5.61 15.38
C ARG A 173 1.40 4.10 15.17
N PHE A 174 0.68 3.30 15.94
CA PHE A 174 0.67 1.85 15.79
C PHE A 174 0.07 1.42 14.43
N ASP A 175 -1.09 1.98 14.06
CA ASP A 175 -1.72 1.73 12.76
C ASP A 175 -0.78 2.10 11.58
N LEU A 176 -0.17 3.28 11.66
CA LEU A 176 0.83 3.74 10.68
C LEU A 176 2.06 2.84 10.62
N ALA A 177 2.54 2.32 11.75
CA ALA A 177 3.67 1.41 11.81
C ALA A 177 3.36 0.04 11.18
N VAL A 178 2.15 -0.48 11.40
CA VAL A 178 1.67 -1.69 10.71
C VAL A 178 1.67 -1.46 9.21
N LYS A 179 1.06 -0.36 8.74
CA LYS A 179 1.03 0.01 7.31
C LYS A 179 2.44 0.15 6.72
N ALA A 180 3.40 0.69 7.47
CA ALA A 180 4.79 0.81 7.06
C ALA A 180 5.51 -0.55 6.88
N PHE A 181 5.26 -1.52 7.77
CA PHE A 181 5.80 -2.88 7.60
C PHE A 181 5.12 -3.63 6.45
N GLU A 182 3.81 -3.44 6.26
CA GLU A 182 3.11 -3.97 5.08
C GLU A 182 3.69 -3.40 3.78
N HIS A 183 3.93 -2.08 3.74
CA HIS A 183 4.51 -1.43 2.57
C HIS A 183 5.92 -1.97 2.22
N THR A 184 6.79 -2.13 3.22
CA THR A 184 8.14 -2.68 3.00
C THR A 184 8.14 -4.17 2.65
N ALA A 185 7.21 -4.96 3.20
CA ALA A 185 7.04 -6.36 2.82
C ALA A 185 6.63 -6.50 1.34
N GLY A 186 5.72 -5.64 0.85
CA GLY A 186 5.35 -5.59 -0.56
C GLY A 186 6.52 -5.19 -1.46
N TYR A 187 7.29 -4.17 -1.04
CA TYR A 187 8.47 -3.70 -1.75
C TYR A 187 9.55 -4.78 -1.93
N ASP A 188 9.94 -5.45 -0.84
CA ASP A 188 10.95 -6.52 -0.89
C ASP A 188 10.43 -7.75 -1.66
N GLY A 189 9.13 -8.06 -1.54
CA GLY A 189 8.48 -9.12 -2.31
C GLY A 189 8.56 -8.88 -3.82
N ALA A 190 8.35 -7.64 -4.27
CA ALA A 190 8.49 -7.25 -5.67
C ALA A 190 9.91 -7.41 -6.20
N ILE A 191 10.92 -6.99 -5.43
CA ILE A 191 12.34 -7.17 -5.77
C ILE A 191 12.68 -8.66 -5.87
N ALA A 192 12.28 -9.44 -4.86
CA ALA A 192 12.53 -10.88 -4.82
C ALA A 192 11.87 -11.61 -5.99
N ASN A 193 10.65 -11.23 -6.36
CA ASN A 193 9.96 -11.78 -7.53
C ASN A 193 10.68 -11.42 -8.83
N TYR A 194 11.11 -10.17 -9.02
CA TYR A 194 11.79 -9.74 -10.25
C TYR A 194 13.15 -10.42 -10.46
N LEU A 195 13.99 -10.42 -9.41
CA LEU A 195 15.31 -11.05 -9.43
C LEU A 195 15.20 -12.58 -9.46
N GLY A 196 14.21 -13.14 -8.75
CA GLY A 196 13.96 -14.57 -8.65
C GLY A 196 13.61 -15.23 -9.99
N ARG A 197 13.12 -14.47 -10.97
CA ARG A 197 12.90 -14.96 -12.36
C ARG A 197 14.19 -15.05 -13.18
N ARG A 198 15.29 -14.44 -12.73
CA ARG A 198 16.54 -14.26 -13.48
C ARG A 198 17.74 -14.97 -12.84
N VAL A 199 17.49 -15.85 -11.88
CA VAL A 199 18.55 -16.58 -11.16
C VAL A 199 19.23 -17.60 -12.08
N ASP A 200 18.44 -18.28 -12.91
CA ASP A 200 18.96 -19.26 -13.85
C ASP A 200 19.53 -18.56 -15.09
N ALA A 201 20.66 -19.05 -15.61
CA ALA A 201 21.31 -18.46 -16.78
C ALA A 201 20.43 -18.62 -18.02
N GLY A 202 20.01 -17.50 -18.62
CA GLY A 202 19.20 -17.48 -19.84
C GLY A 202 18.10 -16.43 -19.79
N GLU A 203 16.99 -16.71 -20.49
CA GLU A 203 15.81 -15.86 -20.48
C GLU A 203 15.11 -15.87 -19.11
N PRO A 204 14.49 -14.75 -18.67
CA PRO A 204 13.73 -14.72 -17.43
C PRO A 204 12.61 -15.78 -17.41
N SER A 205 12.57 -16.58 -16.34
CA SER A 205 11.51 -17.55 -16.09
C SER A 205 10.14 -16.87 -15.93
N ALA A 206 9.08 -17.53 -16.40
CA ALA A 206 7.71 -17.10 -16.17
C ALA A 206 7.36 -17.02 -14.66
N PHE A 207 7.99 -17.88 -13.86
CA PHE A 207 7.75 -17.98 -12.42
C PHE A 207 9.03 -17.65 -11.63
N PRO A 208 8.96 -16.81 -10.59
CA PRO A 208 10.12 -16.58 -9.73
C PRO A 208 10.44 -17.82 -8.91
N ARG A 209 11.71 -18.00 -8.55
CA ARG A 209 12.15 -19.07 -7.63
C ARG A 209 11.37 -19.08 -6.30
N THR A 210 11.02 -17.89 -5.79
CA THR A 210 10.14 -17.71 -4.62
C THR A 210 9.03 -16.75 -5.03
N ALA A 211 7.78 -17.14 -4.83
CA ALA A 211 6.63 -16.31 -5.16
C ALA A 211 6.14 -15.55 -3.92
N ASN A 212 6.15 -14.22 -3.99
CA ASN A 212 5.68 -13.32 -2.96
C ASN A 212 4.44 -12.58 -3.45
N PHE A 213 3.36 -12.60 -2.69
CA PHE A 213 2.11 -11.92 -3.04
C PHE A 213 1.63 -11.07 -1.86
N GLN A 214 1.02 -9.93 -2.17
CA GLN A 214 0.41 -9.06 -1.17
C GLN A 214 -1.00 -8.71 -1.63
N PHE A 215 -1.98 -9.02 -0.78
CA PHE A 215 -3.38 -8.74 -1.03
C PHE A 215 -3.95 -7.85 0.07
N GLU A 216 -4.87 -6.96 -0.30
CA GLU A 216 -5.58 -6.10 0.63
C GLU A 216 -6.90 -6.72 1.04
N ARG A 217 -7.21 -6.70 2.33
CA ARG A 217 -8.48 -7.22 2.81
C ARG A 217 -9.60 -6.26 2.41
N SER A 218 -10.45 -6.70 1.50
CA SER A 218 -11.66 -5.97 1.09
C SER A 218 -12.76 -6.09 2.15
N SER A 219 -13.01 -7.30 2.66
CA SER A 219 -14.02 -7.50 3.71
C SER A 219 -13.78 -8.76 4.54
N VAL A 220 -14.31 -8.78 5.77
CA VAL A 220 -14.47 -10.02 6.55
C VAL A 220 -15.82 -10.62 6.19
N MET A 221 -15.84 -11.90 5.84
CA MET A 221 -17.07 -12.59 5.44
C MET A 221 -17.79 -13.15 6.67
N ARG A 222 -19.10 -13.33 6.54
CA ARG A 222 -19.93 -13.87 7.64
C ARG A 222 -19.47 -15.25 8.11
N TYR A 223 -19.05 -16.09 7.16
CA TYR A 223 -18.47 -17.41 7.32
C TYR A 223 -17.82 -17.82 5.99
N GLY A 224 -17.09 -18.94 5.97
CA GLY A 224 -16.50 -19.54 4.77
C GLY A 224 -17.54 -20.28 3.92
N GLU A 225 -17.17 -21.43 3.37
CA GLU A 225 -18.10 -22.25 2.60
C GLU A 225 -19.27 -22.76 3.46
N ASN A 226 -18.99 -23.02 4.74
CA ASN A 226 -19.95 -23.47 5.74
C ASN A 226 -19.94 -22.57 7.01
N PRO A 227 -21.05 -22.51 7.78
CA PRO A 227 -21.19 -21.58 8.92
C PRO A 227 -20.14 -21.68 10.03
N HIS A 228 -19.48 -22.83 10.20
CA HIS A 228 -18.46 -23.05 11.23
C HIS A 228 -17.06 -22.59 10.81
N GLN A 229 -16.87 -22.15 9.56
CA GLN A 229 -15.60 -21.70 9.01
C GLN A 229 -15.55 -20.16 9.01
N SER A 230 -14.42 -19.58 9.36
CA SER A 230 -14.17 -18.14 9.17
C SER A 230 -13.64 -17.87 7.76
N ALA A 231 -13.93 -16.69 7.21
CA ALA A 231 -13.40 -16.27 5.92
C ALA A 231 -13.27 -14.74 5.79
N ALA A 232 -12.43 -14.32 4.86
CA ALA A 232 -12.26 -12.93 4.46
C ALA A 232 -11.96 -12.86 2.96
N PHE A 233 -12.39 -11.78 2.32
CA PHE A 233 -12.10 -11.49 0.93
C PHE A 233 -10.89 -10.57 0.82
N TYR A 234 -9.94 -10.97 -0.01
CA TYR A 234 -8.72 -10.22 -0.29
C TYR A 234 -8.64 -9.93 -1.78
N VAL A 235 -8.14 -8.75 -2.12
CA VAL A 235 -8.00 -8.27 -3.50
C VAL A 235 -6.55 -7.92 -3.77
N ASP A 236 -6.09 -8.18 -4.99
CA ASP A 236 -4.78 -7.67 -5.45
C ASP A 236 -4.91 -6.16 -5.71
N ARG A 237 -3.96 -5.36 -5.20
CA ARG A 237 -3.88 -3.91 -5.43
C ARG A 237 -3.87 -3.55 -6.91
N LYS A 238 -3.36 -4.45 -7.76
CA LYS A 238 -3.19 -4.24 -9.20
C LYS A 238 -4.27 -4.88 -10.05
N ALA A 239 -5.30 -5.48 -9.45
CA ALA A 239 -6.40 -6.06 -10.20
C ALA A 239 -7.12 -4.98 -11.00
N SER A 240 -6.85 -4.92 -12.31
CA SER A 240 -7.52 -4.02 -13.25
C SER A 240 -8.50 -4.74 -14.17
N GLU A 241 -8.42 -6.06 -14.23
CA GLU A 241 -9.33 -6.88 -15.01
C GLU A 241 -10.72 -6.89 -14.36
N ALA A 242 -11.76 -6.80 -15.19
CA ALA A 242 -13.13 -6.94 -14.73
C ALA A 242 -13.37 -8.35 -14.18
N GLY A 243 -13.69 -8.42 -12.89
CA GLY A 243 -13.98 -9.65 -12.17
C GLY A 243 -14.58 -9.37 -10.79
N VAL A 244 -14.74 -10.41 -9.96
CA VAL A 244 -15.31 -10.24 -8.62
C VAL A 244 -14.44 -9.35 -7.73
N GLY A 245 -13.11 -9.40 -7.91
CA GLY A 245 -12.16 -8.55 -7.17
C GLY A 245 -12.31 -7.05 -7.44
N SER A 246 -12.83 -6.67 -8.61
CA SER A 246 -13.05 -5.26 -9.02
C SER A 246 -14.53 -4.85 -8.96
N ALA A 247 -15.40 -5.72 -8.43
CA ALA A 247 -16.85 -5.52 -8.51
C ALA A 247 -17.36 -4.48 -7.49
N VAL A 248 -18.38 -3.74 -7.89
CA VAL A 248 -19.09 -2.80 -7.02
C VAL A 248 -20.44 -3.38 -6.62
N LEU A 249 -20.69 -3.52 -5.32
CA LEU A 249 -21.98 -3.97 -4.81
C LEU A 249 -22.97 -2.81 -4.77
N HIS A 250 -23.89 -2.74 -5.74
CA HIS A 250 -24.89 -1.67 -5.82
C HIS A 250 -26.08 -1.86 -4.86
N GLN A 251 -26.49 -3.11 -4.62
CA GLN A 251 -27.65 -3.43 -3.78
C GLN A 251 -27.52 -4.84 -3.18
N GLY A 252 -28.18 -5.05 -2.05
CA GLY A 252 -28.34 -6.36 -1.43
C GLY A 252 -27.58 -6.48 -0.12
N LYS A 253 -27.51 -7.71 0.38
CA LYS A 253 -26.70 -8.04 1.56
C LYS A 253 -25.22 -8.17 1.14
N PRO A 254 -24.27 -8.06 2.07
CA PRO A 254 -22.89 -8.43 1.80
C PRO A 254 -22.79 -9.84 1.23
N LEU A 255 -21.91 -10.04 0.23
CA LEU A 255 -21.71 -11.34 -0.41
C LEU A 255 -21.19 -12.38 0.60
N SER A 256 -21.71 -13.60 0.52
CA SER A 256 -21.12 -14.75 1.20
C SER A 256 -19.93 -15.32 0.43
N TYR A 257 -19.14 -16.19 1.06
CA TYR A 257 -18.04 -16.91 0.41
C TYR A 257 -18.51 -17.61 -0.87
N ASN A 258 -19.60 -18.38 -0.78
CA ASN A 258 -20.14 -19.10 -1.95
C ASN A 258 -20.68 -18.14 -3.01
N ASN A 259 -21.17 -16.95 -2.62
CA ASN A 259 -21.59 -15.98 -3.64
C ASN A 259 -20.40 -15.39 -4.40
N VAL A 260 -19.26 -15.18 -3.74
CA VAL A 260 -18.03 -14.75 -4.40
C VAL A 260 -17.55 -15.83 -5.38
N ALA A 261 -17.51 -17.09 -4.94
CA ALA A 261 -17.09 -18.22 -5.78
C ALA A 261 -18.01 -18.45 -6.99
N ASP A 262 -19.34 -18.45 -6.77
CA ASP A 262 -20.33 -18.64 -7.84
C ASP A 262 -20.33 -17.45 -8.82
N ALA A 263 -20.11 -16.22 -8.33
CA ALA A 263 -20.00 -15.04 -9.17
C ALA A 263 -18.74 -15.08 -10.04
N ASP A 264 -17.61 -15.54 -9.48
CA ASP A 264 -16.36 -15.69 -10.23
C ASP A 264 -16.52 -16.71 -11.36
N ALA A 265 -17.07 -17.89 -11.04
CA ALA A 265 -17.39 -18.91 -12.04
C ALA A 265 -18.35 -18.41 -13.13
N ALA A 266 -19.39 -17.65 -12.76
CA ALA A 266 -20.35 -17.10 -13.71
C ALA A 266 -19.72 -16.03 -14.62
N ILE A 267 -18.91 -15.13 -14.06
CA ILE A 267 -18.24 -14.05 -14.79
C ILE A 267 -17.19 -14.62 -15.76
N GLU A 268 -16.32 -15.52 -15.31
CA GLU A 268 -15.29 -16.11 -16.17
C GLU A 268 -15.90 -16.96 -17.30
N CYS A 269 -17.00 -17.67 -17.01
CA CYS A 269 -17.73 -18.40 -18.04
C CYS A 269 -18.36 -17.44 -19.07
N VAL A 270 -19.05 -16.39 -18.63
CA VAL A 270 -19.75 -15.49 -19.57
C VAL A 270 -18.77 -14.66 -20.42
N LYS A 271 -17.57 -14.36 -19.89
CA LYS A 271 -16.47 -13.67 -20.60
C LYS A 271 -15.94 -14.47 -21.80
N SER A 272 -16.17 -15.78 -21.83
CA SER A 272 -15.71 -16.64 -22.93
C SER A 272 -16.53 -16.50 -24.22
N PHE A 273 -17.60 -15.69 -24.22
CA PHE A 273 -18.49 -15.51 -25.37
C PHE A 273 -18.39 -14.10 -25.97
N ASP A 274 -18.27 -14.02 -27.30
CA ASP A 274 -18.26 -12.74 -28.02
C ASP A 274 -19.66 -12.16 -28.23
N ALA A 275 -20.69 -12.98 -28.43
CA ALA A 275 -22.08 -12.52 -28.61
C ALA A 275 -22.78 -12.32 -27.24
N PRO A 276 -23.91 -11.57 -27.17
CA PRO A 276 -24.62 -11.38 -25.90
C PRO A 276 -24.98 -12.72 -25.26
N ALA A 277 -24.50 -12.92 -24.03
CA ALA A 277 -24.57 -14.19 -23.34
C ALA A 277 -25.11 -14.02 -21.91
N CYS A 278 -25.74 -15.08 -21.42
CA CYS A 278 -26.18 -15.23 -20.04
C CYS A 278 -25.70 -16.58 -19.51
N VAL A 279 -25.10 -16.56 -18.32
CA VAL A 279 -24.70 -17.75 -17.58
C VAL A 279 -25.39 -17.72 -16.21
N ILE A 280 -25.97 -18.84 -15.80
CA ILE A 280 -26.56 -19.05 -14.48
C ILE A 280 -25.79 -20.15 -13.76
N VAL A 281 -25.17 -19.82 -12.64
CA VAL A 281 -24.35 -20.73 -11.81
C VAL A 281 -25.02 -21.00 -10.48
N LYS A 282 -24.86 -22.23 -9.98
CA LYS A 282 -25.18 -22.60 -8.60
C LYS A 282 -24.17 -23.61 -8.08
N HIS A 283 -23.55 -23.34 -6.94
CA HIS A 283 -22.52 -24.21 -6.34
C HIS A 283 -21.39 -24.52 -7.34
N ALA A 284 -20.84 -23.46 -7.95
CA ALA A 284 -19.79 -23.46 -8.97
C ALA A 284 -20.10 -24.23 -10.27
N ASN A 285 -21.35 -24.68 -10.46
CA ASN A 285 -21.78 -25.40 -11.65
C ASN A 285 -22.76 -24.58 -12.50
N PRO A 286 -22.57 -24.48 -13.82
CA PRO A 286 -23.54 -23.83 -14.69
C PRO A 286 -24.80 -24.68 -14.79
N CYS A 287 -25.94 -24.13 -14.39
CA CYS A 287 -27.26 -24.74 -14.60
C CYS A 287 -27.94 -24.23 -15.88
N GLY A 288 -27.45 -23.14 -16.46
CA GLY A 288 -27.92 -22.61 -17.73
C GLY A 288 -26.88 -21.71 -18.39
N VAL A 289 -26.66 -21.91 -19.70
CA VAL A 289 -25.77 -21.08 -20.52
C VAL A 289 -26.45 -20.87 -21.86
N ALA A 290 -26.58 -19.61 -22.28
CA ALA A 290 -27.12 -19.30 -23.58
C ALA A 290 -26.50 -18.04 -24.18
N VAL A 291 -26.45 -18.04 -25.51
CA VAL A 291 -26.06 -16.91 -26.35
C VAL A 291 -27.25 -16.57 -27.24
N ALA A 292 -27.59 -15.29 -27.36
CA ALA A 292 -28.72 -14.84 -28.16
C ALA A 292 -28.49 -13.41 -28.71
N PRO A 293 -29.31 -12.94 -29.67
CA PRO A 293 -29.23 -11.56 -30.16
C PRO A 293 -29.43 -10.48 -29.09
N THR A 294 -30.14 -10.77 -27.99
CA THR A 294 -30.36 -9.84 -26.88
C THR A 294 -30.12 -10.51 -25.52
N LEU A 295 -29.70 -9.72 -24.51
CA LEU A 295 -29.48 -10.23 -23.15
C LEU A 295 -30.73 -10.85 -22.52
N LEU A 296 -31.91 -10.28 -22.80
CA LEU A 296 -33.17 -10.81 -22.29
C LEU A 296 -33.50 -12.18 -22.89
N GLU A 297 -33.24 -12.36 -24.18
CA GLU A 297 -33.42 -13.65 -24.85
C GLU A 297 -32.40 -14.68 -24.35
N ALA A 298 -31.14 -14.28 -24.19
CA ALA A 298 -30.11 -15.14 -23.60
C ALA A 298 -30.49 -15.57 -22.18
N TYR A 299 -31.00 -14.66 -21.35
CA TYR A 299 -31.50 -15.00 -20.02
C TYR A 299 -32.63 -16.03 -20.06
N ARG A 300 -33.63 -15.83 -20.92
CA ARG A 300 -34.78 -16.76 -21.03
C ARG A 300 -34.32 -18.16 -21.42
N LEU A 301 -33.46 -18.28 -22.42
CA LEU A 301 -32.91 -19.57 -22.87
C LEU A 301 -32.03 -20.23 -21.81
N ALA A 302 -31.18 -19.47 -21.11
CA ALA A 302 -30.35 -19.99 -20.04
C ALA A 302 -31.23 -20.51 -18.88
N PHE A 303 -32.27 -19.75 -18.49
CA PHE A 303 -33.21 -20.14 -17.44
C PHE A 303 -34.02 -21.39 -17.80
N GLU A 304 -34.43 -21.53 -19.07
CA GLU A 304 -35.17 -22.70 -19.57
C GLU A 304 -34.36 -24.00 -19.56
N THR A 305 -33.03 -23.94 -19.43
CA THR A 305 -32.16 -25.13 -19.39
C THR A 305 -32.46 -25.99 -18.17
N ASP A 306 -32.52 -25.38 -16.98
CA ASP A 306 -32.93 -26.03 -15.73
C ASP A 306 -33.51 -24.98 -14.77
N THR A 307 -34.82 -24.81 -14.83
CA THR A 307 -35.55 -23.82 -14.03
C THR A 307 -35.52 -24.10 -12.52
N GLU A 308 -35.36 -25.37 -12.11
CA GLU A 308 -35.32 -25.76 -10.70
C GLU A 308 -33.95 -25.43 -10.10
N SER A 309 -32.88 -25.79 -10.80
CA SER A 309 -31.51 -25.46 -10.37
C SER A 309 -31.23 -23.97 -10.42
N ALA A 310 -31.82 -23.22 -11.37
CA ALA A 310 -31.66 -21.77 -11.45
C ALA A 310 -32.21 -21.02 -10.21
N PHE A 311 -33.11 -21.63 -9.43
CA PHE A 311 -33.61 -21.02 -8.20
C PHE A 311 -32.48 -20.80 -7.17
N GLY A 312 -32.23 -19.53 -6.83
CA GLY A 312 -31.15 -19.13 -5.93
C GLY A 312 -29.77 -19.13 -6.57
N GLY A 313 -29.67 -19.27 -7.90
CA GLY A 313 -28.42 -19.17 -8.64
C GLY A 313 -27.93 -17.73 -8.83
N ILE A 314 -26.69 -17.61 -9.28
CA ILE A 314 -26.04 -16.35 -9.67
C ILE A 314 -26.09 -16.21 -11.19
N ILE A 315 -26.50 -15.04 -11.65
CA ILE A 315 -26.68 -14.74 -13.06
C ILE A 315 -25.60 -13.74 -13.48
N ALA A 316 -24.89 -14.03 -14.58
CA ALA A 316 -23.90 -13.15 -15.17
C ALA A 316 -24.21 -12.88 -16.64
N PHE A 317 -23.90 -11.66 -17.08
CA PHE A 317 -24.01 -11.17 -18.46
C PHE A 317 -22.66 -10.59 -18.90
N ASN A 318 -22.33 -10.69 -20.18
CA ASN A 318 -21.07 -10.16 -20.76
C ASN A 318 -21.22 -8.76 -21.39
N ARG A 319 -22.24 -8.00 -21.01
CA ARG A 319 -22.56 -6.67 -21.55
C ARG A 319 -23.13 -5.76 -20.47
#